data_AF-A0A087TKG5-F1
#
_entry.id   AF-A0A087TKG5-F1
#
_cell.length_a   1.000
_cell.length_b   1.000
_cell.length_c   1.000
_cell.angle_alpha   90.00
_cell.angle_beta   90.00
_cell.angle_gamma   90.00
#
_symmetry.space_group_name_H-M   'P 1'
#
loop_
_entity.id
_entity.type
_entity.pdbx_description
1 polymer ?
#
loop_
_entity_poly.entity_id
_entity_poly.type
_entity_poly.pdbx_seq_one_letter_code
_entity_poly.pdbx_strand_id
1 'polypeptide(L)'
;MLTAKFDLKGWCYNEHSGKTLKGNRYSEDSVKTVSVLGLKWNLSDDTLSCDFKDSSVKQPVNKRNILSIVHKIFYPIGFTAPVTLIPKLMLQECWKQKISWDNNLPKNISDKFESWRNKLHNLEKVAIPRRIFADLKRISDLSLHVFCDASKSAYATRIFMRSCNENSVTCQLISA
;
A
#
# COMPACT_ATOMS: atom_id res chain seq x y z
N MET A 1 -3.70 -4.08 -45.86
CA MET A 1 -3.15 -3.64 -44.57
C MET A 1 -3.77 -4.49 -43.46
N LEU A 2 -2.99 -5.34 -42.81
CA LEU A 2 -3.43 -6.12 -41.65
C LEU A 2 -3.44 -5.18 -40.44
N THR A 3 -4.63 -4.81 -39.97
CA THR A 3 -4.79 -4.11 -38.68
C THR A 3 -4.30 -5.02 -37.56
N ALA A 4 -3.27 -4.60 -36.83
CA ALA A 4 -2.81 -5.30 -35.63
C ALA A 4 -3.95 -5.32 -34.61
N LYS A 5 -4.60 -6.48 -34.42
CA LYS A 5 -5.62 -6.72 -33.39
C LYS A 5 -4.94 -6.82 -32.04
N PHE A 6 -4.49 -5.69 -31.49
CA PHE A 6 -4.08 -5.63 -30.09
C PHE A 6 -5.34 -5.78 -29.23
N ASP A 7 -5.54 -6.96 -28.65
CA ASP A 7 -6.61 -7.21 -27.68
C ASP A 7 -6.20 -6.51 -26.37
N LEU A 8 -6.55 -5.23 -26.24
CA LEU A 8 -6.30 -4.40 -25.05
C LEU A 8 -7.20 -4.84 -23.87
N LYS A 9 -7.08 -6.11 -23.46
CA LYS A 9 -7.63 -6.58 -22.18
C LYS A 9 -6.72 -6.08 -21.07
N GLY A 10 -7.22 -5.16 -20.24
CA GLY A 10 -6.53 -4.81 -18.99
C GLY A 10 -6.60 -3.35 -18.55
N TRP A 11 -7.27 -2.48 -19.30
CA TRP A 11 -7.39 -1.07 -18.92
C TRP A 11 -8.75 -0.81 -18.29
N CYS A 12 -8.74 -0.63 -16.97
CA CYS A 12 -9.85 -0.05 -16.24
C CYS A 12 -9.56 1.44 -16.01
N TYR A 13 -10.52 2.30 -16.29
CA TYR A 13 -10.43 3.74 -16.06
C TYR A 13 -11.69 4.23 -15.35
N ASN A 14 -11.58 5.34 -14.62
CA ASN A 14 -12.73 5.99 -14.02
C ASN A 14 -13.34 6.95 -15.05
N GLU A 15 -14.57 6.70 -15.47
CA GLU A 15 -15.29 7.63 -16.34
C GLU A 15 -16.17 8.56 -15.49
N HIS A 16 -16.07 9.88 -15.72
CA HIS A 16 -16.86 10.89 -15.01
C HIS A 16 -18.36 10.90 -15.40
N SER A 17 -18.77 10.04 -16.36
CA SER A 17 -20.11 9.98 -16.95
C SER A 17 -20.90 8.70 -16.67
N GLY A 18 -20.43 7.83 -15.77
CA GLY A 18 -21.20 6.65 -15.35
C GLY A 18 -21.43 5.58 -16.43
N LYS A 19 -20.64 5.56 -17.51
CA LYS A 19 -20.71 4.51 -18.54
C LYS A 19 -19.36 3.86 -18.79
N THR A 20 -19.11 2.73 -18.15
CA THR A 20 -17.94 1.89 -18.45
C THR A 20 -18.00 1.38 -19.90
N LEU A 21 -17.11 1.84 -20.79
CA LEU A 21 -16.98 1.28 -22.13
C LEU A 21 -16.38 -0.14 -22.05
N LYS A 22 -17.19 -1.13 -22.42
CA LYS A 22 -16.91 -2.57 -22.33
C LYS A 22 -15.86 -3.02 -23.36
N GLY A 23 -14.62 -3.20 -22.92
CA GLY A 23 -13.71 -4.20 -23.48
C GLY A 23 -14.04 -5.59 -22.91
N ASN A 24 -15.08 -6.23 -23.45
CA ASN A 24 -15.50 -7.64 -23.27
C ASN A 24 -15.35 -8.31 -21.87
N ARG A 25 -16.53 -8.67 -21.31
CA ARG A 25 -16.80 -9.64 -20.21
C ARG A 25 -16.52 -9.21 -18.77
N TYR A 26 -17.05 -8.06 -18.36
CA TYR A 26 -17.45 -7.87 -16.96
C TYR A 26 -18.91 -7.43 -16.95
N SER A 27 -19.77 -8.21 -16.29
CA SER A 27 -21.18 -7.91 -16.08
C SER A 27 -21.32 -6.59 -15.32
N GLU A 28 -22.33 -5.79 -15.68
CA GLU A 28 -22.56 -4.41 -15.20
C GLU A 28 -22.64 -4.26 -13.66
N ASP A 29 -22.75 -5.35 -12.91
CA ASP A 29 -22.90 -5.34 -11.44
C ASP A 29 -21.66 -5.77 -10.62
N SER A 30 -20.54 -6.20 -11.22
CA SER A 30 -19.62 -7.09 -10.47
C SER A 30 -18.20 -6.61 -10.16
N VAL A 31 -17.70 -5.48 -10.67
CA VAL A 31 -16.31 -5.07 -10.39
C VAL A 31 -16.23 -3.66 -9.83
N LYS A 32 -16.59 -3.50 -8.55
CA LYS A 32 -16.28 -2.29 -7.76
C LYS A 32 -14.78 -2.16 -7.45
N THR A 33 -13.99 -3.18 -7.74
CA THR A 33 -12.61 -3.26 -7.28
C THR A 33 -11.72 -4.04 -8.25
N VAL A 34 -10.54 -3.48 -8.56
CA VAL A 34 -9.51 -4.10 -9.42
C VAL A 34 -8.19 -4.20 -8.67
N SER A 35 -7.37 -5.21 -8.95
CA SER A 35 -6.00 -5.32 -8.41
C SER A 35 -5.01 -4.53 -9.26
N VAL A 36 -4.22 -3.66 -8.64
CA VAL A 36 -3.17 -2.86 -9.29
C VAL A 36 -1.88 -2.99 -8.50
N LEU A 37 -0.86 -3.61 -9.10
CA LEU A 37 0.44 -3.84 -8.47
C LEU A 37 0.35 -4.52 -7.07
N GLY A 38 -0.65 -5.39 -6.86
CA GLY A 38 -0.86 -6.03 -5.55
C GLY A 38 -1.59 -5.16 -4.51
N LEU A 39 -2.11 -4.01 -4.91
CA LEU A 39 -3.08 -3.21 -4.15
C LEU A 39 -4.50 -3.40 -4.68
N LYS A 40 -5.46 -3.12 -3.82
CA LYS A 40 -6.89 -3.10 -4.12
C LYS A 40 -7.29 -1.67 -4.52
N TRP A 41 -7.65 -1.48 -5.78
CA TRP A 41 -8.20 -0.22 -6.30
C TRP A 41 -9.72 -0.28 -6.31
N ASN A 42 -10.37 0.56 -5.50
CA ASN A 42 -11.81 0.80 -5.57
C ASN A 42 -12.09 1.81 -6.68
N LEU A 43 -12.83 1.39 -7.71
CA LEU A 43 -13.15 2.23 -8.87
C LEU A 43 -14.22 3.28 -8.54
N SER A 44 -15.11 2.99 -7.60
CA SER A 44 -16.21 3.89 -7.21
C SER A 44 -15.69 5.09 -6.42
N ASP A 45 -14.84 4.84 -5.42
CA ASP A 45 -14.30 5.89 -4.54
C ASP A 45 -12.93 6.42 -5.00
N ASP A 46 -12.38 5.83 -6.05
CA ASP A 46 -11.04 6.10 -6.57
C ASP A 46 -9.90 6.02 -5.52
N THR A 47 -9.94 4.97 -4.69
CA THR A 47 -8.98 4.77 -3.60
C THR A 47 -8.15 3.50 -3.77
N LEU A 48 -6.87 3.56 -3.39
CA LEU A 48 -5.97 2.42 -3.25
C LEU A 48 -5.93 1.95 -1.79
N SER A 49 -6.00 0.64 -1.59
CA SER A 49 -5.92 0.00 -0.26
C SER A 49 -5.08 -1.28 -0.35
N CYS A 50 -4.60 -1.77 0.78
CA CYS A 50 -3.90 -3.06 0.80
C CYS A 50 -4.88 -4.21 0.59
N ASP A 51 -4.43 -5.24 -0.14
CA ASP A 51 -5.16 -6.51 -0.31
C ASP A 51 -4.44 -7.60 0.48
N PHE A 52 -4.88 -7.88 1.71
CA PHE A 52 -4.17 -8.79 2.59
C PHE A 52 -4.88 -10.15 2.68
N LYS A 53 -4.71 -10.96 1.63
CA LYS A 53 -5.47 -12.21 1.46
C LYS A 53 -4.98 -13.42 2.26
N ASP A 54 -3.75 -13.41 2.77
CA ASP A 54 -3.24 -14.52 3.59
C ASP A 54 -2.00 -14.12 4.42
N SER A 55 -2.11 -14.14 5.74
CA SER A 55 -0.95 -13.99 6.65
C SER A 55 -0.30 -15.31 7.03
N SER A 56 -0.83 -16.48 6.66
CA SER A 56 -0.43 -17.79 7.19
C SER A 56 1.09 -17.94 7.34
N VAL A 57 1.53 -18.29 8.56
CA VAL A 57 2.94 -18.46 8.93
C VAL A 57 3.12 -19.93 9.23
N LYS A 58 4.14 -20.51 8.64
CA LYS A 58 4.61 -21.83 9.04
C LYS A 58 5.23 -21.72 10.43
N GLN A 59 4.76 -22.55 11.35
CA GLN A 59 5.38 -22.68 12.66
C GLN A 59 6.44 -23.79 12.60
N PRO A 60 7.54 -23.67 13.35
CA PRO A 60 7.94 -22.52 14.17
C PRO A 60 8.40 -21.32 13.34
N VAL A 61 8.17 -20.10 13.84
CA VAL A 61 8.60 -18.86 13.16
C VAL A 61 10.12 -18.82 13.03
N ASN A 62 10.62 -18.58 11.82
CA ASN A 62 12.02 -18.31 11.51
C ASN A 62 12.20 -17.00 10.72
N LYS A 63 13.44 -16.54 10.54
CA LYS A 63 13.73 -15.29 9.80
C LYS A 63 13.18 -15.32 8.38
N ARG A 64 13.24 -16.47 7.71
CA ARG A 64 12.74 -16.64 6.33
C ARG A 64 11.24 -16.38 6.26
N ASN A 65 10.47 -16.87 7.24
CA ASN A 65 9.02 -16.65 7.28
C ASN A 65 8.68 -15.18 7.55
N ILE A 66 9.38 -14.51 8.48
CA ILE A 66 9.20 -13.08 8.71
C ILE A 66 9.42 -12.31 7.40
N LEU A 67 10.59 -12.50 6.76
CA LEU A 67 10.94 -11.78 5.54
C LEU A 67 9.93 -12.03 4.42
N SER A 68 9.52 -13.28 4.23
CA SER A 68 8.53 -13.65 3.22
C SER A 68 7.22 -12.87 3.38
N ILE A 69 6.74 -12.69 4.61
CA ILE A 69 5.49 -11.96 4.86
C ILE A 69 5.68 -10.46 4.71
N VAL A 70 6.79 -9.91 5.18
CA VAL A 70 7.10 -8.48 4.99
C VAL A 70 7.12 -8.14 3.50
N HIS A 71 7.69 -8.99 2.66
CA HIS A 71 7.78 -8.77 1.22
C HIS A 71 6.45 -8.98 0.47
N LYS A 72 5.45 -9.63 1.07
CA LYS A 72 4.09 -9.65 0.51
C LYS A 72 3.40 -8.29 0.62
N ILE A 73 3.82 -7.45 1.55
CA ILE A 73 3.25 -6.12 1.75
C ILE A 73 3.90 -5.17 0.74
N PHE A 74 3.20 -4.93 -0.37
CA PHE A 74 3.67 -4.07 -1.45
C PHE A 74 3.68 -2.58 -1.04
N TYR A 75 4.56 -1.80 -1.69
CA TYR A 75 4.93 -0.43 -1.29
C TYR A 75 5.08 0.52 -2.50
N PRO A 76 4.03 0.86 -3.26
CA PRO A 76 4.21 1.71 -4.44
C PRO A 76 4.41 3.20 -4.10
N ILE A 77 3.66 3.71 -3.11
CA ILE A 77 3.73 5.13 -2.65
C ILE A 77 4.16 5.25 -1.19
N GLY A 78 4.29 4.11 -0.54
CA GLY A 78 4.92 4.02 0.73
C GLY A 78 4.12 4.16 2.03
N PHE A 79 2.80 4.23 1.91
CA PHE A 79 1.95 4.36 3.09
C PHE A 79 2.08 3.17 4.08
N THR A 80 2.55 1.98 3.64
CA THR A 80 2.72 0.78 4.48
C THR A 80 4.05 0.73 5.26
N ALA A 81 4.87 1.77 5.21
CA ALA A 81 6.26 1.76 5.73
C ALA A 81 6.31 1.64 7.23
N PRO A 82 5.49 2.43 7.96
CA PRO A 82 5.49 2.35 9.41
C PRO A 82 5.18 0.92 9.86
N VAL A 83 4.32 0.22 9.13
CA VAL A 83 3.96 -1.16 9.44
C VAL A 83 5.07 -2.14 9.05
N THR A 84 5.73 -1.99 7.90
CA THR A 84 6.82 -2.89 7.50
C THR A 84 8.15 -2.63 8.22
N LEU A 85 8.31 -1.47 8.87
CA LEU A 85 9.51 -1.16 9.65
C LEU A 85 9.67 -2.10 10.85
N ILE A 86 8.59 -2.37 11.58
CA ILE A 86 8.59 -3.19 12.80
C ILE A 86 9.21 -4.59 12.58
N PRO A 87 8.77 -5.39 11.61
CA PRO A 87 9.38 -6.70 11.36
C PRO A 87 10.80 -6.59 10.74
N LYS A 88 11.14 -5.51 10.03
CA LYS A 88 12.52 -5.26 9.57
C LYS A 88 13.47 -5.04 10.75
N LEU A 89 13.02 -4.33 11.80
CA LEU A 89 13.78 -4.18 13.06
C LEU A 89 13.91 -5.53 13.78
N MET A 90 12.88 -6.37 13.77
CA MET A 90 12.98 -7.73 14.33
C MET A 90 14.00 -8.59 13.58
N LEU A 91 14.00 -8.54 12.25
CA LEU A 91 15.01 -9.22 11.43
C LEU A 91 16.42 -8.69 11.74
N GLN A 92 16.56 -7.38 11.93
CA GLN A 92 17.81 -6.75 12.36
C GLN A 92 18.30 -7.30 13.70
N GLU A 93 17.42 -7.43 14.67
CA GLU A 93 17.73 -8.03 15.96
C GLU A 93 18.17 -9.50 15.82
N CYS A 94 17.49 -10.27 14.97
CA CYS A 94 17.88 -11.66 14.73
C CYS A 94 19.28 -11.79 14.09
N TRP A 95 19.67 -10.86 13.21
CA TRP A 95 21.02 -10.81 12.64
C TRP A 95 22.07 -10.47 13.69
N LYS A 96 21.80 -9.53 14.60
CA LYS A 96 22.71 -9.19 15.72
C LYS A 96 22.95 -10.39 16.64
N GLN A 97 21.90 -11.19 16.87
CA GLN A 97 21.98 -12.43 17.65
C GLN A 97 22.57 -13.62 16.87
N LYS A 98 22.99 -13.42 15.61
CA LYS A 98 23.56 -14.45 14.73
C LYS A 98 22.67 -15.69 14.55
N ILE A 99 21.35 -15.53 14.63
CA ILE A 99 20.39 -16.62 14.42
C ILE A 99 20.41 -17.00 12.93
N SER A 100 20.44 -18.30 12.60
CA SER A 100 20.38 -18.78 11.21
C SER A 100 19.00 -18.55 10.57
N TRP A 101 18.90 -18.61 9.24
CA TRP A 101 17.67 -18.33 8.48
C TRP A 101 16.48 -19.20 8.86
N ASP A 102 16.74 -20.48 9.08
CA ASP A 102 15.73 -21.53 9.27
C ASP A 102 15.63 -21.98 10.74
N ASN A 103 16.42 -21.37 11.64
CA ASN A 103 16.33 -21.62 13.08
C ASN A 103 15.09 -20.95 13.67
N ASN A 104 14.54 -21.60 14.70
CA ASN A 104 13.44 -21.07 15.48
C ASN A 104 13.85 -19.74 16.16
N LEU A 105 12.95 -18.76 16.11
CA LEU A 105 13.19 -17.49 16.79
C LEU A 105 12.98 -17.62 18.30
N PRO A 106 13.76 -16.87 19.11
CA PRO A 106 13.49 -16.66 20.52
C PRO A 106 12.03 -16.21 20.74
N LYS A 107 11.43 -16.71 21.84
CA LYS A 107 10.01 -16.48 22.15
C LYS A 107 9.63 -15.00 22.14
N ASN A 108 10.48 -14.13 22.68
CA ASN A 108 10.25 -12.68 22.68
C ASN A 108 10.14 -12.06 21.27
N ILE A 109 10.86 -12.58 20.26
CA ILE A 109 10.77 -12.11 18.88
C ILE A 109 9.55 -12.73 18.19
N SER A 110 9.32 -14.02 18.40
CA SER A 110 8.14 -14.72 17.86
C SER A 110 6.83 -14.08 18.34
N ASP A 111 6.70 -13.79 19.64
CA ASP A 111 5.50 -13.18 20.22
C ASP A 111 5.27 -11.76 19.67
N LYS A 112 6.35 -10.98 19.50
CA LYS A 112 6.28 -9.65 18.88
C LYS A 112 5.83 -9.73 17.42
N PHE A 113 6.37 -10.68 16.67
CA PHE A 113 6.01 -10.89 15.27
C PHE A 113 4.54 -11.30 15.14
N GLU A 114 4.06 -12.21 15.98
CA GLU A 114 2.66 -12.65 15.97
C GLU A 114 1.72 -11.49 16.35
N SER A 115 2.09 -10.67 17.35
CA SER A 115 1.33 -9.46 17.70
C SER A 115 1.26 -8.45 16.54
N TRP A 116 2.38 -8.23 15.85
CA TRP A 116 2.42 -7.36 14.67
C TRP A 116 1.54 -7.93 13.55
N ARG A 117 1.68 -9.22 13.25
CA ARG A 117 0.95 -9.92 12.22
C ARG A 117 -0.56 -9.87 12.46
N ASN A 118 -1.01 -10.11 13.69
CA ASN A 118 -2.42 -10.05 14.06
C ASN A 118 -3.05 -8.67 13.84
N LYS A 119 -2.24 -7.61 13.74
CA LYS A 119 -2.71 -6.26 13.45
C LYS A 119 -2.72 -5.92 11.95
N LEU A 120 -2.16 -6.76 11.08
CA LEU A 120 -2.02 -6.47 9.64
C LEU A 120 -3.37 -6.26 8.93
N HIS A 121 -4.43 -6.95 9.36
CA HIS A 121 -5.76 -6.76 8.80
C HIS A 121 -6.26 -5.30 8.91
N ASN A 122 -5.72 -4.50 9.85
CA ASN A 122 -6.08 -3.09 9.94
C ASN A 122 -5.57 -2.26 8.76
N LEU A 123 -4.57 -2.73 8.00
CA LEU A 123 -4.13 -2.06 6.77
C LEU A 123 -5.21 -2.05 5.70
N GLU A 124 -6.15 -3.00 5.72
CA GLU A 124 -7.28 -3.01 4.77
C GLU A 124 -8.25 -1.85 5.01
N LYS A 125 -8.25 -1.29 6.23
CA LYS A 125 -9.06 -0.10 6.57
C LYS A 125 -8.42 1.20 6.06
N VAL A 126 -7.17 1.16 5.61
CA VAL A 126 -6.46 2.32 5.08
C VAL A 126 -6.74 2.42 3.59
N ALA A 127 -7.48 3.46 3.21
CA ALA A 127 -7.75 3.82 1.83
C ALA A 127 -7.09 5.17 1.51
N ILE A 128 -6.21 5.17 0.51
CA ILE A 128 -5.52 6.38 0.04
C ILE A 128 -6.17 6.81 -1.28
N PRO A 129 -6.68 8.04 -1.41
CA PRO A 129 -7.18 8.51 -2.69
C PRO A 129 -6.08 8.45 -3.74
N ARG A 130 -6.37 7.84 -4.90
CA ARG A 130 -5.39 7.66 -5.97
C ARG A 130 -5.08 8.96 -6.69
N ARG A 131 -6.09 9.80 -6.87
CA ARG A 131 -6.01 11.09 -7.54
C ARG A 131 -5.62 12.18 -6.54
N ILE A 132 -4.61 12.98 -6.88
CA ILE A 132 -4.11 14.06 -5.99
C ILE A 132 -5.00 15.31 -6.06
N PHE A 133 -5.56 15.64 -7.24
CA PHE A 133 -6.36 16.85 -7.44
C PHE A 133 -7.65 16.54 -8.20
N ALA A 134 -8.80 16.89 -7.63
CA ALA A 134 -10.09 16.79 -8.31
C ALA A 134 -10.29 17.90 -9.36
N ASP A 135 -9.85 19.13 -9.07
CA ASP A 135 -9.93 20.28 -9.98
C ASP A 135 -8.74 21.22 -9.78
N LEU A 136 -7.78 21.17 -10.70
CA LEU A 136 -6.58 22.00 -10.66
C LEU A 136 -6.90 23.49 -10.87
N LYS A 137 -8.02 23.83 -11.50
CA LYS A 137 -8.35 25.23 -11.86
C LYS A 137 -8.79 26.07 -10.67
N ARG A 138 -9.21 25.43 -9.58
CA ARG A 138 -9.67 26.09 -8.35
C ARG A 138 -8.60 26.21 -7.27
N ILE A 139 -7.38 25.74 -7.56
CA ILE A 139 -6.28 25.77 -6.60
C ILE A 139 -5.61 27.14 -6.68
N SER A 140 -5.68 27.90 -5.60
CA SER A 140 -5.05 29.21 -5.48
C SER A 140 -3.61 29.13 -4.97
N ASP A 141 -3.30 28.10 -4.17
CA ASP A 141 -1.97 27.88 -3.60
C ASP A 141 -1.65 26.38 -3.56
N LEU A 142 -0.42 26.04 -3.97
CA LEU A 142 0.05 24.67 -4.00
C LEU A 142 1.46 24.57 -3.41
N SER A 143 1.63 23.71 -2.42
CA SER A 143 2.90 23.52 -1.72
C SER A 143 3.15 22.04 -1.41
N LEU A 144 4.43 21.66 -1.48
CA LEU A 144 4.90 20.35 -1.02
C LEU A 144 5.39 20.49 0.42
N HIS A 145 4.77 19.73 1.33
CA HIS A 145 5.17 19.69 2.72
C HIS A 145 5.93 18.41 2.99
N VAL A 146 7.22 18.55 3.34
CA VAL A 146 8.10 17.43 3.63
C VAL A 146 8.38 17.39 5.13
N PHE A 147 8.03 16.27 5.75
CA PHE A 147 8.35 15.98 7.14
C PHE A 147 9.41 14.89 7.18
N CYS A 148 10.45 15.07 8.00
CA CYS A 148 11.49 14.09 8.21
C CYS A 148 11.71 13.93 9.72
N ASP A 149 11.86 12.69 10.16
CA ASP A 149 12.20 12.37 11.55
C ASP A 149 13.19 11.20 11.58
N ALA A 150 14.02 11.17 12.61
CA ALA A 150 15.04 10.16 12.80
C ALA A 150 15.12 9.74 14.26
N SER A 151 15.20 8.42 14.45
CA SER A 151 15.46 7.78 15.74
C SER A 151 16.70 6.91 15.65
N LYS A 152 17.13 6.35 16.79
CA LYS A 152 18.21 5.34 16.81
C LYS A 152 17.88 4.09 16.00
N SER A 153 16.61 3.83 15.70
CA SER A 153 16.15 2.62 15.02
C SER A 153 15.92 2.82 13.52
N ALA A 154 15.46 4.00 13.11
CA ALA A 154 15.12 4.29 11.72
C ALA A 154 15.00 5.80 11.46
N TYR A 155 15.14 6.17 10.19
CA TYR A 155 14.75 7.48 9.66
C TYR A 155 13.51 7.31 8.76
N ALA A 156 12.67 8.33 8.70
CA ALA A 156 11.46 8.32 7.88
C ALA A 156 11.20 9.71 7.30
N THR A 157 10.72 9.75 6.07
CA THR A 157 10.32 10.98 5.38
C THR A 157 8.91 10.84 4.83
N ARG A 158 8.08 11.87 4.97
CA ARG A 158 6.72 11.90 4.43
C ARG A 158 6.53 13.16 3.60
N ILE A 159 5.95 13.00 2.42
CA ILE A 159 5.69 14.09 1.49
C ILE A 159 4.19 14.20 1.31
N PHE A 160 3.65 15.36 1.68
CA PHE A 160 2.26 15.71 1.47
C PHE A 160 2.16 16.81 0.41
N MET A 161 1.15 16.69 -0.45
CA MET A 161 0.68 17.81 -1.25
C MET A 161 -0.31 18.60 -0.43
N ARG A 162 -0.05 19.88 -0.20
CA ARG A 162 -1.01 20.82 0.35
C ARG A 162 -1.56 21.67 -0.79
N SER A 163 -2.88 21.70 -0.92
CA SER A 163 -3.58 22.59 -1.84
C SER A 163 -4.58 23.44 -1.09
N CYS A 164 -4.63 24.73 -1.45
CA CYS A 164 -5.67 25.63 -0.98
C CYS A 164 -6.57 26.03 -2.13
N ASN A 165 -7.87 26.10 -1.85
CA ASN A 165 -8.83 26.84 -2.64
C ASN A 165 -9.48 27.91 -1.73
N GLU A 166 -10.42 28.68 -2.27
CA GLU A 166 -11.09 29.78 -1.54
C GLU A 166 -11.79 29.33 -0.24
N ASN A 167 -12.19 28.06 -0.14
CA ASN A 167 -13.03 27.54 0.93
C ASN A 167 -12.36 26.47 1.80
N SER A 168 -11.26 25.85 1.36
CA SER A 168 -10.64 24.74 2.06
C SER A 168 -9.15 24.56 1.77
N VAL A 169 -8.47 23.99 2.77
CA VAL A 169 -7.10 23.49 2.67
C VAL A 169 -7.15 21.97 2.77
N THR A 170 -6.55 21.29 1.79
CA THR A 170 -6.48 19.82 1.77
C THR A 170 -5.01 19.38 1.73
N CYS A 171 -4.68 18.35 2.51
CA CYS A 171 -3.37 17.72 2.51
C CYS A 171 -3.49 16.24 2.13
N GLN A 172 -2.75 15.81 1.12
CA GLN A 172 -2.77 14.42 0.65
C GLN A 172 -1.38 13.82 0.61
N LEU A 173 -1.24 12.57 1.07
CA LEU A 173 0.02 11.84 1.01
C LEU A 173 0.41 11.56 -0.45
N ILE A 174 1.61 11.97 -0.84
CA ILE A 174 2.19 11.65 -2.15
C ILE A 174 3.13 10.46 -2.02
N SER A 175 4.00 10.52 -1.01
CA SER A 175 5.05 9.54 -0.81
C SER A 175 5.43 9.42 0.66
N ALA A 176 5.86 8.21 1.03
CA ALA A 176 6.26 7.83 2.37
C ALA A 176 7.47 6.89 2.32
#